data_AF-A0A8T8SGB4-F1
#
_entry.id   AF-A0A8T8SGB4-F1
#
_cell.length_a   1.000
_cell.length_b   1.000
_cell.length_c   1.000
_cell.angle_alpha   90.00
_cell.angle_beta   90.00
_cell.angle_gamma   90.00
#
_symmetry.space_group_name_H-M   'P 1'
#
loop_
_entity.id
_entity.type
_entity.pdbx_description
1 polymer ?
#
loop_
_entity_poly.entity_id
_entity_poly.type
_entity_poly.pdbx_seq_one_letter_code
_entity_poly.pdbx_strand_id
1 'polypeptide(L)'
;MQANVGRSGPATHTALQLAYENDADILLVQEPGLWYNPNSKLYVPKSHPSYAIFLPEPVPTKRPRAITYVREDRLRSLRVSQRQDLLGGDTADVVNLQLKGLSGPPLSVVNVYNAPRGEESATEGVRVVTGSRWNGATDAVLVAGDFNAHGRPWATEHWNNKVNAAGRLLTRWMEAQQWHLGLEPGSATRGIGSERGGAALDLVFLSPALQRLDWLNDCRVRTDLVTGADHEVVWSELRASGGGGNEPMNRLSERRTDEQRLRAEFESLSHTYTSLVDAASVAAERGTAHATEALEQATAALHQAMHTSLAASTPRSQGHRGGYVWWDQECTEAYEKVKRYHVGRRNPRHRRRAAERFAHARNRFRKVVVKAKRLWAQRKIEELEGNDIFGAMRWSEGRRKYRSPPLRDTDGTLQVETSAKAETLRRVLLPPPLPADLPHIDLRSPLEHTIADHPLTEHEVQKALFDQNPNKAPGPDEVGFLTAHPTKTLALRKRCHFQDHGQRCPPWLASEPLPAGNAGSAKDVHGARPGIGFPGFRRTPKPIPGIPRKRNQYFDKFVICGYSPGSRNFRWVVMRKPELSWAAHVRTCGIRNPWRN
;
A
#
# COMPACT_ATOMS: atom_id res chain seq x y z
N MET A 1 -10.67 12.14 5.11
CA MET A 1 -11.22 11.60 6.38
C MET A 1 -10.20 11.75 7.50
N GLN A 2 -10.63 12.10 8.71
CA GLN A 2 -9.79 12.14 9.91
C GLN A 2 -10.43 11.31 11.03
N ALA A 3 -9.62 10.57 11.79
CA ALA A 3 -10.09 9.82 12.95
C ALA A 3 -9.01 9.59 14.01
N ASN A 4 -9.28 10.04 15.25
CA ASN A 4 -8.55 9.55 16.42
C ASN A 4 -9.11 8.18 16.83
N VAL A 5 -8.25 7.16 16.84
CA VAL A 5 -8.64 5.76 17.10
C VAL A 5 -8.21 5.23 18.48
N GLY A 6 -7.73 6.09 19.38
CA GLY A 6 -7.50 5.78 20.79
C GLY A 6 -6.57 4.60 21.04
N ARG A 7 -5.52 4.46 20.21
CA ARG A 7 -4.53 3.36 20.22
C ARG A 7 -5.11 1.98 19.97
N SER A 8 -6.37 1.90 19.51
CA SER A 8 -7.10 0.64 19.36
C SER A 8 -6.86 0.00 17.99
N GLY A 9 -6.31 -1.21 17.98
CA GLY A 9 -6.13 -2.00 16.76
C GLY A 9 -7.44 -2.22 15.99
N PRO A 10 -8.52 -2.72 16.63
CA PRO A 10 -9.83 -2.84 15.97
C PRO A 10 -10.37 -1.52 15.43
N ALA A 11 -10.29 -0.41 16.19
CA ALA A 11 -10.79 0.88 15.70
C ALA A 11 -9.96 1.43 14.52
N THR A 12 -8.65 1.16 14.51
CA THR A 12 -7.78 1.49 13.36
C THR A 12 -8.20 0.72 12.11
N HIS A 13 -8.45 -0.58 12.24
CA HIS A 13 -8.97 -1.39 11.13
C HIS A 13 -10.34 -0.91 10.66
N THR A 14 -11.25 -0.59 11.58
CA THR A 14 -12.56 -0.04 11.22
C THR A 14 -12.44 1.29 10.51
N ALA A 15 -11.58 2.21 10.98
CA ALA A 15 -11.36 3.49 10.29
C ALA A 15 -10.85 3.30 8.86
N LEU A 16 -9.91 2.38 8.63
CA LEU A 16 -9.39 2.05 7.30
C LEU A 16 -10.48 1.46 6.38
N GLN A 17 -11.29 0.54 6.91
CA GLN A 17 -12.39 -0.06 6.15
C GLN A 17 -13.47 0.98 5.82
N LEU A 18 -13.88 1.81 6.77
CA LEU A 18 -14.86 2.87 6.52
C LEU A 18 -14.35 3.90 5.52
N ALA A 19 -13.07 4.28 5.61
CA ALA A 19 -12.43 5.14 4.64
C ALA A 19 -12.48 4.53 3.24
N TYR A 20 -12.19 3.23 3.11
CA TYR A 20 -12.29 2.50 1.84
C TYR A 20 -13.73 2.48 1.30
N GLU A 21 -14.70 2.06 2.12
CA GLU A 21 -16.11 1.93 1.73
C GLU A 21 -16.79 3.28 1.42
N ASN A 22 -16.29 4.37 1.98
CA ASN A 22 -16.81 5.72 1.76
C ASN A 22 -15.89 6.55 0.86
N ASP A 23 -15.00 5.89 0.11
CA ASP A 23 -14.27 6.56 -0.95
C ASP A 23 -13.43 7.76 -0.46
N ALA A 24 -12.73 7.60 0.66
CA ALA A 24 -11.75 8.57 1.13
C ALA A 24 -10.42 8.43 0.35
N ASP A 25 -9.90 9.55 -0.18
CA ASP A 25 -8.55 9.58 -0.78
C ASP A 25 -7.45 9.49 0.26
N ILE A 26 -7.64 10.22 1.36
CA ILE A 26 -6.66 10.38 2.43
C ILE A 26 -7.35 10.16 3.77
N LEU A 27 -6.77 9.30 4.60
CA LEU A 27 -7.18 9.06 5.97
C LEU A 27 -6.08 9.52 6.94
N LEU A 28 -6.40 10.52 7.77
CA LEU A 28 -5.55 11.07 8.82
C LEU A 28 -5.89 10.37 10.14
N VAL A 29 -5.06 9.41 10.57
CA VAL A 29 -5.27 8.68 11.83
C VAL A 29 -4.43 9.28 12.94
N GLN A 30 -5.06 9.56 14.08
CA GLN A 30 -4.41 9.92 15.33
C GLN A 30 -4.51 8.76 16.33
N GLU A 31 -3.51 8.64 17.20
CA GLU A 31 -3.35 7.52 18.12
C GLU A 31 -3.56 6.15 17.45
N PRO A 32 -2.82 5.81 16.40
CA PRO A 32 -3.01 4.55 15.68
C PRO A 32 -2.78 3.33 16.58
N GLY A 33 -3.52 2.25 16.33
CA GLY A 33 -3.24 0.94 16.90
C GLY A 33 -2.00 0.32 16.24
N LEU A 34 -0.91 0.17 16.98
CA LEU A 34 0.38 -0.28 16.46
C LEU A 34 0.76 -1.63 17.07
N TRP A 35 1.55 -2.41 16.34
CA TRP A 35 2.27 -3.56 16.91
C TRP A 35 3.72 -3.18 17.12
N TYR A 36 4.31 -3.47 18.28
CA TYR A 36 5.75 -3.29 18.48
C TYR A 36 6.48 -4.59 18.13
N ASN A 37 7.34 -4.55 17.12
CA ASN A 37 8.16 -5.68 16.72
C ASN A 37 9.42 -5.73 17.61
N PRO A 38 9.57 -6.73 18.50
CA PRO A 38 10.72 -6.80 19.40
C PRO A 38 12.04 -7.05 18.66
N ASN A 39 11.99 -7.70 17.49
CA ASN A 39 13.20 -8.06 16.73
C ASN A 39 13.81 -6.86 16.02
N SER A 40 12.98 -6.06 15.35
CA SER A 40 13.44 -4.83 14.69
C SER A 40 13.43 -3.60 15.60
N LYS A 41 12.83 -3.69 16.79
CA LYS A 41 12.58 -2.55 17.71
C LYS A 41 11.76 -1.43 17.05
N LEU A 42 10.85 -1.83 16.16
CA LEU A 42 10.05 -0.91 15.34
C LEU A 42 8.55 -1.08 15.64
N TYR A 43 7.84 0.04 15.77
CA TYR A 43 6.38 0.08 15.70
C TYR A 43 5.87 -0.15 14.27
N VAL A 44 5.07 -1.19 14.06
CA VAL A 44 4.48 -1.55 12.78
C VAL A 44 3.02 -1.11 12.73
N PRO A 45 2.64 -0.27 11.76
CA PRO A 45 1.26 0.19 11.59
C PRO A 45 0.33 -0.92 11.08
N LYS A 46 -0.97 -0.77 11.29
CA LYS A 46 -1.94 -1.61 10.57
C LYS A 46 -1.95 -1.20 9.10
N SER A 47 -1.93 -2.18 8.21
CA SER A 47 -2.04 -1.98 6.77
C SER A 47 -3.48 -2.18 6.30
N HIS A 48 -3.80 -1.59 5.15
CA HIS A 48 -5.00 -1.88 4.36
C HIS A 48 -4.55 -2.08 2.90
N PRO A 49 -5.12 -3.02 2.13
CA PRO A 49 -4.65 -3.31 0.78
C PRO A 49 -4.61 -2.07 -0.14
N SER A 50 -5.60 -1.19 -0.03
CA SER A 50 -5.76 -0.01 -0.90
C SER A 50 -5.02 1.25 -0.45
N TYR A 51 -4.36 1.25 0.72
CA TYR A 51 -3.73 2.45 1.27
C TYR A 51 -2.22 2.28 1.45
N ALA A 52 -1.45 3.23 0.92
CA ALA A 52 -0.07 3.46 1.32
C ALA A 52 0.00 4.17 2.68
N ILE A 53 1.10 3.96 3.39
CA ILE A 53 1.27 4.41 4.78
C ILE A 53 2.42 5.42 4.85
N PHE A 54 2.14 6.57 5.46
CA PHE A 54 3.10 7.63 5.73
C PHE A 54 3.24 7.81 7.24
N LEU A 55 4.48 7.66 7.73
CA LEU A 55 4.83 7.73 9.14
C LEU A 55 5.59 9.03 9.43
N PRO A 56 5.51 9.54 10.66
CA PRO A 56 6.31 10.67 11.09
C PRO A 56 7.80 10.29 11.12
N GLU A 57 8.66 11.21 10.70
CA GLU A 57 10.11 11.07 10.63
C GLU A 57 10.76 12.15 11.51
N PRO A 58 11.99 11.95 12.04
CA PRO A 58 12.97 10.90 11.68
C PRO A 58 13.16 9.78 12.72
N VAL A 59 12.48 9.76 13.87
CA VAL A 59 12.81 8.81 14.95
C VAL A 59 12.01 7.50 14.82
N PRO A 60 12.60 6.39 14.29
CA PRO A 60 11.83 5.18 13.96
C PRO A 60 11.41 4.39 15.21
N THR A 61 12.11 4.63 16.32
CA THR A 61 11.94 3.99 17.64
C THR A 61 10.89 4.68 18.50
N LYS A 62 10.57 5.96 18.26
CA LYS A 62 9.45 6.62 18.92
C LYS A 62 8.15 6.06 18.37
N ARG A 63 7.15 5.92 19.22
CA ARG A 63 5.81 5.47 18.82
C ARG A 63 5.14 6.56 17.98
N PRO A 64 4.82 6.33 16.70
CA PRO A 64 4.02 7.27 15.93
C PRO A 64 2.67 7.53 16.60
N ARG A 65 2.30 8.80 16.75
CA ARG A 65 0.99 9.22 17.26
C ARG A 65 0.08 9.80 16.19
N ALA A 66 0.63 10.14 15.03
CA ALA A 66 -0.11 10.43 13.81
C ALA A 66 0.38 9.52 12.67
N ILE A 67 -0.53 9.03 11.82
CA ILE A 67 -0.23 8.28 10.59
C ILE A 67 -1.19 8.71 9.50
N THR A 68 -0.65 9.01 8.32
CA THR A 68 -1.48 9.33 7.14
C THR A 68 -1.51 8.14 6.19
N TYR A 69 -2.71 7.75 5.79
CA TYR A 69 -2.96 6.71 4.81
C TYR A 69 -3.44 7.36 3.52
N VAL A 70 -2.87 6.96 2.38
CA VAL A 70 -3.20 7.54 1.07
C VAL A 70 -3.64 6.44 0.11
N ARG A 71 -4.80 6.65 -0.52
CA ARG A 71 -5.41 5.74 -1.48
C ARG A 71 -4.72 5.89 -2.83
N GLU A 72 -3.64 5.12 -3.02
CA GLU A 72 -2.76 5.26 -4.18
C GLU A 72 -3.49 5.03 -5.50
N ASP A 73 -4.50 4.17 -5.54
CA ASP A 73 -5.22 3.85 -6.76
C ASP A 73 -6.06 5.02 -7.31
N ARG A 74 -6.49 5.94 -6.45
CA ARG A 74 -7.21 7.15 -6.87
C ARG A 74 -6.32 8.36 -7.07
N LEU A 75 -5.21 8.44 -6.33
CA LEU A 75 -4.27 9.55 -6.43
C LEU A 75 -3.06 9.21 -7.31
N ARG A 76 -3.16 8.24 -8.24
CA ARG A 76 -2.05 7.78 -9.09
C ARG A 76 -1.46 8.89 -9.96
N SER A 77 -2.30 9.81 -10.41
CA SER A 77 -1.91 10.98 -11.22
C SER A 77 -1.20 12.05 -10.39
N LEU A 78 -1.33 12.01 -9.07
CA LEU A 78 -0.72 12.97 -8.17
C LEU A 78 0.62 12.47 -7.65
N ARG A 79 1.58 13.40 -7.55
CA ARG A 79 2.86 13.17 -6.90
C ARG A 79 2.71 13.48 -5.42
N VAL A 80 2.67 12.43 -4.59
CA VAL A 80 2.58 12.53 -3.13
C VAL A 80 3.97 12.41 -2.51
N SER A 81 4.40 13.45 -1.80
CA SER A 81 5.70 13.50 -1.13
C SER A 81 5.54 13.89 0.34
N GLN A 82 6.43 13.39 1.19
CA GLN A 82 6.47 13.75 2.61
C GLN A 82 7.37 14.98 2.81
N ARG A 83 6.87 16.01 3.50
CA ARG A 83 7.50 17.33 3.68
C ARG A 83 7.71 17.71 5.14
N GLN A 84 8.33 16.81 5.91
CA GLN A 84 8.61 17.06 7.33
C GLN A 84 9.62 18.21 7.53
N ASP A 85 10.39 18.55 6.50
CA ASP A 85 11.30 19.71 6.47
C ASP A 85 10.60 21.06 6.64
N LEU A 86 9.29 21.13 6.35
CA LEU A 86 8.49 22.33 6.52
C LEU A 86 7.94 22.50 7.94
N LEU A 87 8.10 21.50 8.81
CA LEU A 87 7.64 21.56 10.19
C LEU A 87 8.63 22.35 11.07
N GLY A 88 8.14 22.84 12.22
CA GLY A 88 8.96 23.55 13.20
C GLY A 88 9.95 22.67 13.98
N GLY A 89 9.99 21.37 13.69
CA GLY A 89 10.92 20.43 14.30
C GLY A 89 10.52 18.97 14.08
N ASP A 90 11.45 18.08 14.39
CA ASP A 90 11.26 16.62 14.33
C ASP A 90 10.26 16.15 15.38
N THR A 91 9.32 15.28 14.98
CA THR A 91 8.28 14.79 15.90
C THR A 91 7.66 13.48 15.47
N ALA A 92 7.08 12.74 16.41
CA ALA A 92 6.26 11.56 16.17
C ALA A 92 4.75 11.89 15.99
N ASP A 93 4.42 13.18 15.99
CA ASP A 93 3.06 13.69 16.20
C ASP A 93 2.42 14.30 14.97
N VAL A 94 3.24 14.58 13.97
CA VAL A 94 2.82 15.33 12.79
C VAL A 94 3.32 14.63 11.54
N VAL A 95 2.43 14.46 10.56
CA VAL A 95 2.78 13.97 9.21
C VAL A 95 2.34 15.02 8.20
N ASN A 96 3.31 15.69 7.57
CA ASN A 96 3.05 16.61 6.47
C ASN A 96 3.27 15.93 5.12
N LEU A 97 2.21 15.82 4.31
CA LEU A 97 2.28 15.39 2.92
C LEU A 97 2.03 16.58 1.99
N GLN A 98 2.70 16.61 0.85
CA GLN A 98 2.45 17.56 -0.23
C GLN A 98 2.03 16.80 -1.49
N LEU A 99 0.89 17.18 -2.04
CA LEU A 99 0.30 16.66 -3.26
C LEU A 99 0.57 17.63 -4.40
N LYS A 100 1.28 17.17 -5.43
CA LYS A 100 1.57 17.91 -6.67
C LYS A 100 0.85 17.28 -7.85
N GLY A 101 0.59 18.06 -8.89
CA GLY A 101 -0.17 17.63 -10.09
C GLY A 101 -1.64 18.04 -10.08
N LEU A 102 -2.04 18.91 -9.14
CA LEU A 102 -3.33 19.59 -9.18
C LEU A 102 -3.29 20.74 -10.19
N SER A 103 -4.44 21.20 -10.67
CA SER A 103 -4.55 22.36 -11.58
C SER A 103 -4.17 23.70 -10.92
N GLY A 104 -3.89 23.70 -9.62
CA GLY A 104 -3.42 24.85 -8.85
C GLY A 104 -2.11 24.57 -8.12
N PRO A 105 -1.78 25.37 -7.09
CA PRO A 105 -0.56 25.14 -6.31
C PRO A 105 -0.60 23.77 -5.60
N PRO A 106 0.57 23.22 -5.22
CA PRO A 106 0.62 21.99 -4.43
C PRO A 106 -0.18 22.12 -3.14
N LEU A 107 -0.95 21.09 -2.80
CA LEU A 107 -1.69 21.03 -1.55
C LEU A 107 -0.88 20.32 -0.48
N SER A 108 -0.61 20.98 0.64
CA SER A 108 -0.12 20.32 1.84
C SER A 108 -1.28 19.82 2.71
N VAL A 109 -1.25 18.54 3.07
CA VAL A 109 -2.19 17.90 4.00
C VAL A 109 -1.41 17.43 5.22
N VAL A 110 -1.72 18.02 6.37
CA VAL A 110 -0.97 17.83 7.61
C VAL A 110 -1.84 17.13 8.63
N ASN A 111 -1.43 15.93 9.04
CA ASN A 111 -2.05 15.17 10.12
C ASN A 111 -1.38 15.52 11.44
N VAL A 112 -2.16 15.93 12.45
CA VAL A 112 -1.64 16.33 13.76
C VAL A 112 -2.24 15.48 14.87
N TYR A 113 -1.40 15.05 15.82
CA TYR A 113 -1.84 14.65 17.14
C TYR A 113 -1.09 15.46 18.19
N ASN A 114 -1.80 16.24 18.98
CA ASN A 114 -1.20 16.96 20.09
C ASN A 114 -1.52 16.25 21.40
N ALA A 115 -0.49 15.80 22.12
CA ALA A 115 -0.69 15.09 23.38
C ALA A 115 -1.33 16.01 24.45
N PRO A 116 -2.29 15.49 25.23
CA PRO A 116 -2.95 16.26 26.29
C PRO A 116 -1.98 16.59 27.43
N ARG A 117 -2.38 17.52 28.29
CA ARG A 117 -1.58 17.91 29.46
C ARG A 117 -1.33 16.69 30.36
N GLY A 118 -0.07 16.51 30.76
CA GLY A 118 0.35 15.41 31.64
C GLY A 118 0.83 14.15 30.91
N GLU A 119 0.70 14.10 29.58
CA GLU A 119 1.37 13.07 28.77
C GLU A 119 2.77 13.52 28.34
N GLU A 120 3.63 12.54 28.04
CA GLU A 120 4.93 12.78 27.42
C GLU A 120 4.74 13.56 26.11
N SER A 121 5.58 14.58 25.87
CA SER A 121 5.46 15.47 24.70
C SER A 121 4.18 16.32 24.64
N ALA A 122 3.54 16.61 25.77
CA ALA A 122 2.42 17.55 25.81
C ALA A 122 2.78 18.83 25.05
N THR A 123 1.85 19.32 24.22
CA THR A 123 2.00 20.52 23.35
C THR A 123 2.97 20.39 22.16
N GLU A 124 3.68 19.27 21.99
CA GLU A 124 4.66 19.10 20.91
C GLU A 124 4.04 19.23 19.52
N GLY A 125 2.94 18.53 19.24
CA GLY A 125 2.24 18.60 17.96
C GLY A 125 1.83 20.03 17.59
N VAL A 126 1.23 20.78 18.51
CA VAL A 126 0.87 22.19 18.28
C VAL A 126 2.11 23.06 18.09
N ARG A 127 3.16 22.88 18.90
CA ARG A 127 4.40 23.66 18.79
C ARG A 127 5.04 23.49 17.41
N VAL A 128 5.09 22.25 16.92
CA VAL A 128 5.70 21.93 15.62
C VAL A 128 4.89 22.49 14.45
N VAL A 129 3.57 22.46 14.53
CA VAL A 129 2.67 23.04 13.51
C VAL A 129 2.73 24.56 13.50
N THR A 130 2.70 25.19 14.68
CA THR A 130 2.71 26.65 14.79
C THR A 130 4.07 27.28 14.51
N GLY A 131 5.16 26.52 14.66
CA GLY A 131 6.51 26.88 14.23
C GLY A 131 6.88 26.42 12.82
N SER A 132 5.90 25.99 12.02
CA SER A 132 6.12 25.58 10.63
C SER A 132 6.64 26.71 9.75
N ARG A 133 7.23 26.34 8.62
CA ARG A 133 7.82 27.26 7.63
C ARG A 133 6.86 27.54 6.46
N TRP A 134 5.59 27.16 6.59
CA TRP A 134 4.59 27.48 5.57
C TRP A 134 4.36 28.99 5.54
N ASN A 135 4.29 29.54 4.34
CA ASN A 135 3.73 30.86 4.15
C ASN A 135 2.23 30.70 3.87
N GLY A 136 1.38 30.85 4.88
CA GLY A 136 -0.06 30.65 4.74
C GLY A 136 -0.72 31.55 3.68
N ALA A 137 -0.08 32.67 3.33
CA ALA A 137 -0.54 33.56 2.27
C ALA A 137 -0.27 33.01 0.87
N THR A 138 0.65 32.08 0.66
CA THR A 138 0.96 31.52 -0.67
C THR A 138 0.79 30.01 -0.76
N ASP A 139 0.99 29.31 0.35
CA ASP A 139 0.97 27.86 0.42
C ASP A 139 -0.46 27.37 0.71
N ALA A 140 -1.00 26.54 -0.16
CA ALA A 140 -2.28 25.87 0.07
C ALA A 140 -2.07 24.73 1.08
N VAL A 141 -2.53 24.93 2.32
CA VAL A 141 -2.29 23.99 3.43
C VAL A 141 -3.59 23.71 4.17
N LEU A 142 -3.90 22.42 4.35
CA LEU A 142 -4.92 21.90 5.24
C LEU A 142 -4.23 21.22 6.42
N VAL A 143 -4.45 21.71 7.63
CA VAL A 143 -3.94 21.10 8.87
C VAL A 143 -5.12 20.53 9.63
N ALA A 144 -5.08 19.23 9.90
CA ALA A 144 -6.21 18.52 10.49
C ALA A 144 -5.73 17.44 11.47
N GLY A 145 -6.40 17.30 12.60
CA GLY A 145 -5.95 16.39 13.64
C GLY A 145 -6.68 16.51 14.96
N ASP A 146 -6.26 15.71 15.94
CA ASP A 146 -6.68 15.88 17.34
C ASP A 146 -5.68 16.80 18.04
N PHE A 147 -6.14 18.01 18.35
CA PHE A 147 -5.29 19.03 18.94
C PHE A 147 -5.30 19.00 20.48
N ASN A 148 -6.19 18.23 21.12
CA ASN A 148 -6.43 18.30 22.57
C ASN A 148 -6.43 19.75 23.10
N ALA A 149 -6.97 20.67 22.28
CA ALA A 149 -6.88 22.11 22.47
C ALA A 149 -8.27 22.68 22.71
N HIS A 150 -8.39 23.46 23.77
CA HIS A 150 -9.61 24.19 24.07
C HIS A 150 -9.38 25.66 23.81
N GLY A 151 -10.06 26.21 22.81
CA GLY A 151 -10.02 27.63 22.44
C GLY A 151 -11.43 28.12 22.15
N ARG A 152 -11.70 29.39 22.51
CA ARG A 152 -13.00 30.04 22.26
C ARG A 152 -13.46 29.96 20.80
N PRO A 153 -12.60 30.11 19.77
CA PRO A 153 -13.06 30.16 18.38
C PRO A 153 -13.74 28.88 17.87
N TRP A 154 -13.54 27.73 18.52
CA TRP A 154 -14.16 26.46 18.13
C TRP A 154 -14.92 25.78 19.26
N ALA A 155 -14.96 26.37 20.45
CA ALA A 155 -15.50 25.71 21.62
C ALA A 155 -17.01 25.47 21.50
N THR A 156 -17.46 24.32 22.00
CA THR A 156 -18.88 24.08 22.25
C THR A 156 -19.34 24.89 23.46
N GLU A 157 -20.65 25.11 23.61
CA GLU A 157 -21.25 25.97 24.63
C GLU A 157 -20.67 25.73 26.05
N HIS A 158 -20.68 24.48 26.51
CA HIS A 158 -20.17 24.12 27.84
C HIS A 158 -18.65 24.32 28.00
N TRP A 159 -17.90 24.34 26.90
CA TRP A 159 -16.43 24.38 26.90
C TRP A 159 -15.86 25.76 26.57
N ASN A 160 -16.70 26.76 26.28
CA ASN A 160 -16.27 28.09 25.84
C ASN A 160 -15.31 28.79 26.82
N ASN A 161 -15.44 28.53 28.13
CA ASN A 161 -14.56 29.12 29.15
C ASN A 161 -13.39 28.21 29.59
N LYS A 162 -13.18 27.06 28.96
CA LYS A 162 -12.21 26.05 29.39
C LYS A 162 -10.90 26.09 28.60
N VAL A 163 -10.42 27.30 28.31
CA VAL A 163 -9.26 27.51 27.41
C VAL A 163 -7.96 26.95 28.01
N ASN A 164 -7.20 26.17 27.23
CA ASN A 164 -5.90 25.63 27.63
C ASN A 164 -4.73 26.28 26.86
N ALA A 165 -3.49 25.95 27.24
CA ALA A 165 -2.29 26.55 26.64
C ALA A 165 -2.19 26.30 25.12
N ALA A 166 -2.49 25.08 24.68
CA ALA A 166 -2.54 24.72 23.27
C ALA A 166 -3.59 25.56 22.51
N GLY A 167 -4.78 25.73 23.08
CA GLY A 167 -5.84 26.55 22.48
C GLY A 167 -5.46 28.04 22.40
N ARG A 168 -4.80 28.61 23.40
CA ARG A 168 -4.26 29.98 23.33
C ARG A 168 -3.21 30.14 22.24
N LEU A 169 -2.31 29.16 22.10
CA LEU A 169 -1.27 29.19 21.08
C LEU A 169 -1.88 29.10 19.68
N LEU A 170 -2.80 28.15 19.45
CA LEU A 170 -3.51 28.01 18.18
C LEU A 170 -4.36 29.24 17.85
N THR A 171 -5.08 29.82 18.82
CA THR A 171 -5.89 31.03 18.58
C THR A 171 -5.02 32.18 18.09
N ARG A 172 -3.88 32.44 18.77
CA ARG A 172 -2.93 33.49 18.34
C ARG A 172 -2.30 33.17 16.99
N TRP A 173 -1.97 31.91 16.72
CA TRP A 173 -1.42 31.49 15.44
C TRP A 173 -2.42 31.70 14.30
N MET A 174 -3.69 31.33 14.51
CA MET A 174 -4.77 31.57 13.56
C MET A 174 -4.95 33.05 13.27
N GLU A 175 -5.03 33.88 14.31
CA GLU A 175 -5.19 35.34 14.18
C GLU A 175 -3.99 35.98 13.46
N ALA A 176 -2.77 35.65 13.87
CA ALA A 176 -1.56 36.24 13.30
C ALA A 176 -1.34 35.85 11.83
N GLN A 177 -1.73 34.63 11.43
CA GLN A 177 -1.51 34.10 10.09
C GLN A 177 -2.79 34.05 9.25
N GLN A 178 -3.91 34.56 9.78
CA GLN A 178 -5.24 34.59 9.15
C GLN A 178 -5.76 33.20 8.74
N TRP A 179 -5.42 32.15 9.49
CA TRP A 179 -5.96 30.80 9.23
C TRP A 179 -7.39 30.69 9.73
N HIS A 180 -8.24 29.96 8.99
CA HIS A 180 -9.63 29.77 9.42
C HIS A 180 -9.91 28.32 9.77
N LEU A 181 -10.87 28.16 10.67
CA LEU A 181 -11.44 26.88 11.02
C LEU A 181 -12.34 26.38 9.88
N GLY A 182 -12.10 25.16 9.40
CA GLY A 182 -12.91 24.54 8.36
C GLY A 182 -14.23 23.98 8.89
N LEU A 183 -14.26 23.51 10.15
CA LEU A 183 -15.48 23.07 10.81
C LEU A 183 -16.33 24.26 11.27
N GLU A 184 -17.65 24.08 11.32
CA GLU A 184 -18.53 25.03 11.99
C GLU A 184 -18.14 25.15 13.48
N PRO A 185 -17.94 26.37 14.02
CA PRO A 185 -17.66 26.59 15.43
C PRO A 185 -18.68 25.90 16.35
N GLY A 186 -18.20 25.25 17.41
CA GLY A 186 -19.08 24.49 18.31
C GLY A 186 -19.42 23.06 17.84
N SER A 187 -18.83 22.59 16.73
CA SER A 187 -18.91 21.19 16.32
C SER A 187 -18.21 20.27 17.33
N ALA A 188 -18.98 19.54 18.14
CA ALA A 188 -18.44 18.54 19.05
C ALA A 188 -17.82 17.37 18.27
N THR A 189 -16.59 16.98 18.59
CA THR A 189 -15.87 15.87 17.95
C THR A 189 -15.51 14.74 18.92
N ARG A 190 -15.66 14.98 20.23
CA ARG A 190 -15.48 13.98 21.27
C ARG A 190 -16.60 14.04 22.28
N GLY A 191 -17.13 12.87 22.65
CA GLY A 191 -18.13 12.77 23.72
C GLY A 191 -19.49 13.39 23.38
N ILE A 192 -19.90 13.33 22.12
CA ILE A 192 -21.26 13.71 21.69
C ILE A 192 -22.30 12.93 22.52
N GLY A 193 -23.34 13.63 22.96
CA GLY A 193 -24.41 13.06 23.79
C GLY A 193 -24.05 12.91 25.27
N SER A 194 -22.86 13.37 25.70
CA SER A 194 -22.55 13.56 27.12
C SER A 194 -23.37 14.70 27.73
N GLU A 195 -23.46 14.74 29.06
CA GLU A 195 -24.10 15.85 29.80
C GLU A 195 -23.51 17.22 29.46
N ARG A 196 -22.25 17.24 29.05
CA ARG A 196 -21.48 18.46 28.74
C ARG A 196 -21.53 18.84 27.26
N GLY A 197 -22.42 18.24 26.46
CA GLY A 197 -22.58 18.53 25.03
C GLY A 197 -21.45 18.02 24.11
N GLY A 198 -20.35 17.49 24.68
CA GLY A 198 -19.15 17.08 23.94
C GLY A 198 -18.16 18.23 23.74
N ALA A 199 -16.91 17.89 23.42
CA ALA A 199 -15.82 18.85 23.19
C ALA A 199 -15.40 18.84 21.72
N ALA A 200 -15.01 20.02 21.21
CA ALA A 200 -14.37 20.19 19.91
C ALA A 200 -12.85 20.12 20.08
N LEU A 201 -12.26 18.95 19.80
CA LEU A 201 -10.82 18.69 19.97
C LEU A 201 -10.15 18.34 18.64
N ASP A 202 -10.93 17.75 17.72
CA ASP A 202 -10.51 17.39 16.39
C ASP A 202 -10.82 18.58 15.48
N LEU A 203 -9.79 19.26 14.98
CA LEU A 203 -9.94 20.53 14.26
C LEU A 203 -9.40 20.40 12.84
N VAL A 204 -9.88 21.28 11.97
CA VAL A 204 -9.41 21.44 10.59
C VAL A 204 -9.13 22.92 10.40
N PHE A 205 -7.91 23.27 10.01
CA PHE A 205 -7.49 24.63 9.71
C PHE A 205 -7.09 24.72 8.24
N LEU A 206 -7.48 25.83 7.61
CA LEU A 206 -7.18 26.14 6.22
C LEU A 206 -6.29 27.37 6.19
N SER A 207 -5.23 27.32 5.38
CA SER A 207 -4.43 28.51 5.10
C SER A 207 -5.22 29.53 4.29
N PRO A 208 -4.91 30.84 4.40
CA PRO A 208 -5.49 31.87 3.55
C PRO A 208 -5.43 31.54 2.06
N ALA A 209 -4.31 30.96 1.58
CA ALA A 209 -4.18 30.56 0.19
C ALA A 209 -5.17 29.46 -0.20
N LEU A 210 -5.35 28.43 0.64
CA LEU A 210 -6.31 27.35 0.36
C LEU A 210 -7.75 27.86 0.32
N GLN A 211 -8.08 28.86 1.14
CA GLN A 211 -9.41 29.48 1.13
C GLN A 211 -9.68 30.28 -0.12
N ARG A 212 -8.70 31.06 -0.59
CA ARG A 212 -8.84 31.83 -1.84
C ARG A 212 -8.98 30.93 -3.07
N LEU A 213 -8.48 29.71 -3.01
CA LEU A 213 -8.72 28.70 -4.05
C LEU A 213 -10.16 28.17 -4.05
N ASP A 214 -10.91 28.39 -2.96
CA ASP A 214 -12.27 27.89 -2.76
C ASP A 214 -12.40 26.37 -2.97
N TRP A 215 -11.36 25.63 -2.56
CA TRP A 215 -11.33 24.18 -2.75
C TRP A 215 -12.14 23.43 -1.69
N LEU A 216 -12.37 24.00 -0.50
CA LEU A 216 -13.13 23.29 0.53
C LEU A 216 -14.63 23.31 0.19
N ASN A 217 -15.15 22.17 -0.27
CA ASN A 217 -16.58 22.02 -0.55
C ASN A 217 -17.39 21.75 0.72
N ASP A 218 -16.86 20.92 1.61
CA ASP A 218 -17.56 20.54 2.84
C ASP A 218 -16.56 20.16 3.94
N CYS A 219 -16.89 20.50 5.18
CA CYS A 219 -16.18 20.02 6.35
C CYS A 219 -17.15 19.78 7.51
N ARG A 220 -17.31 18.52 7.92
CA ARG A 220 -18.34 18.13 8.91
C ARG A 220 -17.94 16.94 9.76
N VAL A 221 -18.59 16.83 10.92
CA VAL A 221 -18.52 15.64 11.78
C VAL A 221 -19.47 14.56 11.23
N ARG A 222 -18.93 13.37 10.94
CA ARG A 222 -19.66 12.21 10.41
C ARG A 222 -19.93 11.17 11.50
N THR A 223 -21.02 11.36 12.23
CA THR A 223 -21.42 10.42 13.31
C THR A 223 -22.00 9.10 12.80
N ASP A 224 -22.23 8.97 11.51
CA ASP A 224 -22.59 7.72 10.85
C ASP A 224 -21.38 6.80 10.57
N LEU A 225 -20.15 7.34 10.68
CA LEU A 225 -18.89 6.61 10.50
C LEU A 225 -18.27 6.28 11.86
N VAL A 226 -18.75 5.22 12.52
CA VAL A 226 -18.42 4.93 13.92
C VAL A 226 -17.23 3.99 14.02
N THR A 227 -16.02 4.54 14.19
CA THR A 227 -14.79 3.73 14.33
C THR A 227 -14.77 2.84 15.58
N GLY A 228 -15.63 3.14 16.57
CA GLY A 228 -15.61 2.50 17.88
C GLY A 228 -14.56 3.08 18.83
N ALA A 229 -13.94 4.21 18.47
CA ALA A 229 -13.23 5.09 19.40
C ALA A 229 -14.23 5.98 20.18
N ASP A 230 -13.73 6.85 21.04
CA ASP A 230 -14.50 7.87 21.76
C ASP A 230 -14.50 9.25 21.07
N HIS A 231 -13.79 9.36 19.95
CA HIS A 231 -13.84 10.47 19.01
C HIS A 231 -14.71 10.13 17.81
N GLU A 232 -15.29 11.17 17.22
CA GLU A 232 -16.07 11.11 15.99
C GLU A 232 -15.15 11.30 14.77
N VAL A 233 -15.62 10.83 13.61
CA VAL A 233 -14.91 11.07 12.34
C VAL A 233 -15.17 12.49 11.88
N VAL A 234 -14.11 13.17 11.46
CA VAL A 234 -14.21 14.44 10.72
C VAL A 234 -13.99 14.17 9.23
N TRP A 235 -14.86 14.72 8.40
CA TRP A 235 -14.81 14.61 6.95
C TRP A 235 -14.55 15.98 6.34
N SER A 236 -13.62 16.05 5.40
CA SER A 236 -13.35 17.25 4.62
C SER A 236 -13.30 16.84 3.16
N GLU A 237 -14.06 17.53 2.32
CA GLU A 237 -14.16 17.30 0.89
C GLU A 237 -13.54 18.49 0.15
N LEU A 238 -12.53 18.21 -0.67
CA LEU A 238 -11.83 19.24 -1.45
C LEU A 238 -12.14 19.05 -2.94
N ARG A 239 -12.54 20.13 -3.62
CA ARG A 239 -12.71 20.21 -5.07
C ARG A 239 -11.44 20.75 -5.72
N ALA A 240 -10.44 19.88 -5.83
CA ALA A 240 -9.23 20.18 -6.58
C ALA A 240 -9.23 19.37 -7.87
N SER A 241 -9.14 20.03 -9.02
CA SER A 241 -8.99 19.35 -10.31
C SER A 241 -7.56 18.86 -10.48
N GLY A 242 -7.37 17.69 -11.09
CA GLY A 242 -6.06 17.24 -11.55
C GLY A 242 -5.62 18.12 -12.72
N GLY A 243 -4.38 18.61 -12.68
CA GLY A 243 -3.77 19.26 -13.85
C GLY A 243 -3.71 18.20 -14.95
N GLY A 244 -4.25 18.50 -16.14
CA GLY A 244 -4.61 17.56 -17.22
C GLY A 244 -3.48 16.74 -17.85
N GLY A 245 -2.60 16.14 -17.06
CA GLY A 245 -1.73 15.05 -17.49
C GLY A 245 -2.57 13.81 -17.74
N ASN A 246 -2.23 13.09 -18.81
CA ASN A 246 -2.83 11.79 -19.12
C ASN A 246 -2.84 10.93 -17.86
N GLU A 247 -4.00 10.40 -17.48
CA GLU A 247 -4.06 9.42 -16.41
C GLU A 247 -3.12 8.26 -16.76
N PRO A 248 -2.18 7.90 -15.87
CA PRO A 248 -1.30 6.78 -16.14
C PRO A 248 -2.15 5.52 -16.31
N MET A 249 -2.14 4.93 -17.51
CA MET A 249 -2.88 3.71 -17.79
C MET A 249 -2.43 2.61 -16.83
N ASN A 250 -3.39 1.85 -16.30
CA ASN A 250 -3.04 0.70 -15.48
C ASN A 250 -2.28 -0.34 -16.32
N ARG A 251 -1.28 -0.99 -15.74
CA ARG A 251 -0.51 -2.04 -16.42
C ARG A 251 -1.42 -3.15 -16.94
N LEU A 252 -1.06 -3.72 -18.09
CA LEU A 252 -1.68 -4.93 -18.63
C LEU A 252 -1.59 -6.07 -17.62
N SER A 253 -2.69 -6.80 -17.44
CA SER A 253 -2.74 -7.98 -16.58
C SER A 253 -2.47 -9.23 -17.40
N GLU A 254 -1.20 -9.50 -17.73
CA GLU A 254 -0.78 -10.58 -18.62
C GLU A 254 -1.39 -11.95 -18.28
N ARG A 255 -1.55 -12.27 -16.99
CA ARG A 255 -2.20 -13.51 -16.52
C ARG A 255 -3.68 -13.65 -16.89
N ARG A 256 -4.31 -12.57 -17.34
CA ARG A 256 -5.72 -12.50 -17.74
C ARG A 256 -5.87 -12.28 -19.25
N THR A 257 -4.79 -12.43 -20.02
CA THR A 257 -4.82 -12.32 -21.48
C THR A 257 -5.71 -13.41 -22.06
N ASP A 258 -6.62 -13.03 -22.95
CA ASP A 258 -7.33 -13.98 -23.79
C ASP A 258 -6.41 -14.37 -24.96
N GLU A 259 -5.79 -15.54 -24.87
CA GLU A 259 -4.82 -16.03 -25.86
C GLU A 259 -5.46 -16.25 -27.25
N GLN A 260 -6.73 -16.66 -27.30
CA GLN A 260 -7.42 -16.88 -28.57
C GLN A 260 -7.71 -15.55 -29.26
N ARG A 261 -8.17 -14.56 -28.49
CA ARG A 261 -8.37 -13.20 -29.00
C ARG A 261 -7.06 -12.55 -29.39
N LEU A 262 -6.01 -12.67 -28.58
CA LEU A 262 -4.67 -12.18 -28.92
C LEU A 262 -4.20 -12.72 -30.27
N ARG A 263 -4.35 -14.04 -30.47
CA ARG A 263 -4.01 -14.70 -31.72
C ARG A 263 -4.81 -14.13 -32.89
N ALA A 264 -6.13 -14.06 -32.78
CA ALA A 264 -7.00 -13.57 -33.85
C ALA A 264 -6.69 -12.10 -34.23
N GLU A 265 -6.48 -11.23 -33.24
CA GLU A 265 -6.14 -9.82 -33.45
C GLU A 265 -4.73 -9.66 -34.07
N PHE A 266 -3.75 -10.46 -33.64
CA PHE A 266 -2.42 -10.43 -34.25
C PHE A 266 -2.43 -10.97 -35.69
N GLU A 267 -3.23 -12.01 -35.96
CA GLU A 267 -3.38 -12.56 -37.31
C GLU A 267 -4.08 -11.58 -38.27
N SER A 268 -5.08 -10.85 -37.80
CA SER A 268 -5.79 -9.84 -38.62
C SER A 268 -4.84 -8.73 -39.09
N LEU A 269 -3.84 -8.39 -38.26
CA LEU A 269 -2.82 -7.40 -38.55
C LEU A 269 -1.65 -7.93 -39.40
N SER A 270 -1.67 -9.20 -39.83
CA SER A 270 -0.54 -9.75 -40.60
C SER A 270 -0.16 -8.98 -41.86
N HIS A 271 -1.16 -8.47 -42.58
CA HIS A 271 -0.95 -7.64 -43.77
C HIS A 271 -0.16 -6.35 -43.49
N THR A 272 -0.15 -5.84 -42.25
CA THR A 272 0.55 -4.58 -41.91
C THR A 272 2.05 -4.77 -41.73
N TYR A 273 2.52 -6.00 -41.50
CA TYR A 273 3.94 -6.27 -41.23
C TYR A 273 4.58 -7.29 -42.16
N THR A 274 3.83 -8.24 -42.77
CA THR A 274 4.42 -9.31 -43.59
C THR A 274 5.27 -8.77 -44.74
N SER A 275 4.73 -7.85 -45.55
CA SER A 275 5.48 -7.29 -46.68
C SER A 275 6.74 -6.51 -46.26
N LEU A 276 6.70 -5.85 -45.10
CA LEU A 276 7.86 -5.13 -44.56
C LEU A 276 8.94 -6.10 -44.08
N VAL A 277 8.55 -7.19 -43.41
CA VAL A 277 9.47 -8.25 -42.97
C VAL A 277 10.14 -8.93 -44.16
N ASP A 278 9.38 -9.24 -45.22
CA ASP A 278 9.92 -9.86 -46.43
C ASP A 278 10.91 -8.93 -47.12
N ALA A 279 10.55 -7.65 -47.28
CA ALA A 279 11.44 -6.63 -47.84
C ALA A 279 12.74 -6.47 -47.02
N ALA A 280 12.62 -6.48 -45.69
CA ALA A 280 13.77 -6.40 -44.79
C ALA A 280 14.69 -7.64 -44.89
N SER A 281 14.12 -8.86 -45.00
CA SER A 281 14.90 -10.09 -45.18
C SER A 281 15.72 -10.02 -46.47
N VAL A 282 15.08 -9.64 -47.58
CA VAL A 282 15.76 -9.52 -48.89
C VAL A 282 16.84 -8.44 -48.85
N ALA A 283 16.55 -7.29 -48.24
CA ALA A 283 17.50 -6.19 -48.13
C ALA A 283 18.73 -6.57 -47.29
N ALA A 284 18.53 -7.35 -46.21
CA ALA A 284 19.59 -7.86 -45.34
C ALA A 284 20.44 -8.93 -46.02
N GLU A 285 19.83 -9.92 -46.67
CA GLU A 285 20.53 -10.99 -47.41
C GLU A 285 21.40 -10.43 -48.54
N ARG A 286 20.95 -9.36 -49.19
CA ARG A 286 21.68 -8.69 -50.28
C ARG A 286 22.70 -7.65 -49.80
N GLY A 287 22.80 -7.40 -48.51
CA GLY A 287 23.72 -6.40 -47.95
C GLY A 287 23.50 -4.99 -48.49
N THR A 288 22.23 -4.62 -48.75
CA THR A 288 21.91 -3.31 -49.34
C THR A 288 22.18 -2.16 -48.37
N ALA A 289 22.46 -0.96 -48.89
CA ALA A 289 22.67 0.23 -48.06
C ALA A 289 21.45 0.60 -47.19
N HIS A 290 20.23 0.19 -47.58
CA HIS A 290 18.99 0.42 -46.84
C HIS A 290 18.55 -0.76 -45.96
N ALA A 291 19.36 -1.81 -45.81
CA ALA A 291 18.99 -3.00 -45.02
C ALA A 291 18.63 -2.65 -43.57
N THR A 292 19.40 -1.76 -42.94
CA THR A 292 19.13 -1.30 -41.57
C THR A 292 17.79 -0.58 -41.45
N GLU A 293 17.49 0.33 -42.39
CA GLU A 293 16.23 1.09 -42.40
C GLU A 293 15.02 0.16 -42.61
N ALA A 294 15.13 -0.79 -43.54
CA ALA A 294 14.08 -1.79 -43.78
C ALA A 294 13.84 -2.67 -42.54
N LEU A 295 14.89 -3.09 -41.84
CA LEU A 295 14.80 -3.85 -40.58
C LEU A 295 14.12 -3.04 -39.47
N GLU A 296 14.44 -1.75 -39.34
CA GLU A 296 13.79 -0.87 -38.36
C GLU A 296 12.30 -0.69 -38.65
N GLN A 297 11.92 -0.47 -39.91
CA GLN A 297 10.52 -0.35 -40.32
C GLN A 297 9.73 -1.64 -40.08
N ALA A 298 10.30 -2.80 -40.44
CA ALA A 298 9.68 -4.09 -40.17
C ALA A 298 9.51 -4.35 -38.66
N THR A 299 10.53 -4.03 -37.87
CA THR A 299 10.49 -4.16 -36.40
C THR A 299 9.43 -3.26 -35.79
N ALA A 300 9.34 -2.01 -36.23
CA ALA A 300 8.32 -1.06 -35.79
C ALA A 300 6.90 -1.56 -36.11
N ALA A 301 6.68 -2.09 -37.31
CA ALA A 301 5.39 -2.65 -37.71
C ALA A 301 4.98 -3.88 -36.88
N LEU A 302 5.92 -4.81 -36.65
CA LEU A 302 5.71 -5.97 -35.77
C LEU A 302 5.40 -5.54 -34.34
N HIS A 303 6.14 -4.57 -33.81
CA HIS A 303 5.94 -4.04 -32.47
C HIS A 303 4.55 -3.39 -32.32
N GLN A 304 4.12 -2.59 -33.30
CA GLN A 304 2.78 -1.98 -33.32
C GLN A 304 1.67 -3.03 -33.39
N ALA A 305 1.83 -4.09 -34.21
CA ALA A 305 0.88 -5.18 -34.27
C ALA A 305 0.77 -5.95 -32.94
N MET A 306 1.90 -6.22 -32.28
CA MET A 306 1.93 -6.84 -30.96
C MET A 306 1.23 -5.96 -29.92
N HIS A 307 1.54 -4.66 -29.86
CA HIS A 307 0.90 -3.74 -28.92
C HIS A 307 -0.61 -3.62 -29.14
N THR A 308 -1.05 -3.51 -30.39
CA THR A 308 -2.47 -3.35 -30.73
C THR A 308 -3.26 -4.61 -30.36
N SER A 309 -2.73 -5.78 -30.71
CA SER A 309 -3.35 -7.05 -30.35
C SER A 309 -3.41 -7.26 -28.83
N LEU A 310 -2.34 -6.94 -28.10
CA LEU A 310 -2.31 -7.00 -26.64
C LEU A 310 -3.28 -6.04 -25.98
N ALA A 311 -3.40 -4.81 -26.49
CA ALA A 311 -4.37 -3.85 -25.97
C ALA A 311 -5.82 -4.32 -26.14
N ALA A 312 -6.11 -5.06 -27.22
CA ALA A 312 -7.42 -5.62 -27.48
C ALA A 312 -7.70 -6.91 -26.67
N SER A 313 -6.69 -7.74 -26.43
CA SER A 313 -6.84 -9.06 -25.80
C SER A 313 -6.58 -9.11 -24.30
N THR A 314 -5.83 -8.15 -23.75
CA THR A 314 -5.34 -8.20 -22.38
C THR A 314 -5.99 -7.10 -21.54
N PRO A 315 -6.82 -7.45 -20.54
CA PRO A 315 -7.42 -6.45 -19.68
C PRO A 315 -6.34 -5.74 -18.85
N ARG A 316 -6.52 -4.43 -18.65
CA ARG A 316 -5.68 -3.68 -17.73
C ARG A 316 -6.04 -4.03 -16.29
N SER A 317 -5.03 -4.05 -15.42
CA SER A 317 -5.23 -4.28 -13.99
C SER A 317 -6.18 -3.22 -13.43
N GLN A 318 -7.17 -3.62 -12.62
CA GLN A 318 -8.19 -2.67 -12.16
C GLN A 318 -7.69 -1.67 -11.13
N GLY A 319 -6.43 -1.78 -10.68
CA GLY A 319 -5.83 -0.88 -9.67
C GLY A 319 -6.44 -1.02 -8.27
N HIS A 320 -7.70 -1.43 -8.15
CA HIS A 320 -8.43 -1.66 -6.93
C HIS A 320 -7.93 -2.91 -6.22
N ARG A 321 -7.27 -2.67 -5.09
CA ARG A 321 -7.07 -3.68 -4.07
C ARG A 321 -8.32 -3.59 -3.19
N GLY A 322 -9.13 -4.65 -3.13
CA GLY A 322 -10.38 -4.65 -2.37
C GLY A 322 -10.22 -4.28 -0.90
N GLY A 323 -11.33 -4.25 -0.16
CA GLY A 323 -11.35 -4.08 1.29
C GLY A 323 -10.62 -5.23 2.02
N TYR A 324 -10.71 -5.25 3.34
CA TYR A 324 -10.14 -6.37 4.10
C TYR A 324 -10.77 -7.71 3.71
N VAL A 325 -9.95 -8.65 3.24
CA VAL A 325 -10.37 -10.02 2.89
C VAL A 325 -10.98 -10.82 4.06
N TRP A 326 -10.72 -10.40 5.29
CA TRP A 326 -11.27 -11.01 6.51
C TRP A 326 -12.49 -10.26 7.06
N TRP A 327 -12.89 -9.15 6.44
CA TRP A 327 -14.11 -8.43 6.82
C TRP A 327 -15.31 -9.12 6.18
N ASP A 328 -16.05 -9.86 6.99
CA ASP A 328 -17.18 -10.69 6.57
C ASP A 328 -18.54 -10.06 6.94
N GLN A 329 -19.61 -10.75 6.56
CA GLN A 329 -20.98 -10.33 6.88
C GLN A 329 -21.23 -10.20 8.39
N GLU A 330 -20.60 -11.04 9.23
CA GLU A 330 -20.71 -10.95 10.70
C GLU A 330 -20.12 -9.61 11.19
N CYS A 331 -18.99 -9.19 10.62
CA CYS A 331 -18.39 -7.87 10.89
C CYS A 331 -19.34 -6.74 10.51
N THR A 332 -19.91 -6.77 9.31
CA THR A 332 -20.85 -5.76 8.81
C THR A 332 -22.11 -5.65 9.69
N GLU A 333 -22.74 -6.77 10.04
CA GLU A 333 -23.93 -6.78 10.90
C GLU A 333 -23.63 -6.28 12.33
N ALA A 334 -22.47 -6.66 12.87
CA ALA A 334 -22.04 -6.18 14.17
C ALA A 334 -21.74 -4.67 14.14
N TYR A 335 -21.16 -4.18 13.06
CA TYR A 335 -20.91 -2.75 12.82
C TYR A 335 -22.23 -1.95 12.73
N GLU A 336 -23.20 -2.43 11.96
CA GLU A 336 -24.51 -1.76 11.83
C GLU A 336 -25.23 -1.61 13.18
N LYS A 337 -25.08 -2.58 14.09
CA LYS A 337 -25.57 -2.46 15.47
C LYS A 337 -24.85 -1.36 16.25
N VAL A 338 -23.53 -1.24 16.12
CA VAL A 338 -22.74 -0.18 16.74
C VAL A 338 -23.21 1.19 16.24
N LYS A 339 -23.34 1.36 14.93
CA LYS A 339 -23.83 2.58 14.28
C LYS A 339 -25.21 2.97 14.80
N ARG A 340 -26.17 2.03 14.80
CA ARG A 340 -27.53 2.27 15.29
C ARG A 340 -27.55 2.73 16.75
N TYR A 341 -26.82 2.05 17.63
CA TYR A 341 -26.79 2.44 19.04
C TYR A 341 -26.04 3.74 19.30
N HIS A 342 -25.05 4.07 18.48
CA HIS A 342 -24.34 5.36 18.57
C HIS A 342 -25.26 6.53 18.30
N VAL A 343 -26.04 6.49 17.20
CA VAL A 343 -27.05 7.51 16.87
C VAL A 343 -28.06 7.67 18.01
N GLY A 344 -28.49 6.54 18.61
CA GLY A 344 -29.41 6.54 19.75
C GLY A 344 -28.88 7.22 21.03
N ARG A 345 -27.57 7.43 21.18
CA ARG A 345 -26.99 8.11 22.37
C ARG A 345 -27.31 9.60 22.45
N ARG A 346 -27.74 10.20 21.34
CA ARG A 346 -28.16 11.61 21.30
C ARG A 346 -29.47 11.86 22.03
N ASN A 347 -30.30 10.83 22.21
CA ASN A 347 -31.59 10.98 22.89
C ASN A 347 -31.40 11.16 24.41
N PRO A 348 -31.76 12.32 24.99
CA PRO A 348 -31.58 12.60 26.41
C PRO A 348 -32.39 11.67 27.33
N ARG A 349 -33.56 11.18 26.87
CA ARG A 349 -34.53 10.44 27.70
C ARG A 349 -34.03 9.08 28.19
N HIS A 350 -33.03 8.48 27.51
CA HIS A 350 -32.51 7.16 27.86
C HIS A 350 -30.97 7.08 27.82
N ARG A 351 -30.29 8.18 28.17
CA ARG A 351 -28.83 8.33 28.03
C ARG A 351 -28.01 7.17 28.63
N ARG A 352 -28.32 6.75 29.87
CA ARG A 352 -27.60 5.64 30.55
C ARG A 352 -27.75 4.31 29.81
N ARG A 353 -29.00 3.91 29.51
CA ARG A 353 -29.30 2.67 28.78
C ARG A 353 -28.72 2.69 27.36
N ALA A 354 -28.74 3.83 26.68
CA ALA A 354 -28.15 4.00 25.35
C ALA A 354 -26.62 3.85 25.41
N ALA A 355 -25.96 4.45 26.40
CA ALA A 355 -24.53 4.29 26.62
C ALA A 355 -24.13 2.83 26.92
N GLU A 356 -24.89 2.12 27.76
CA GLU A 356 -24.69 0.70 28.05
C GLU A 356 -24.85 -0.17 26.80
N ARG A 357 -25.92 0.04 26.00
CA ARG A 357 -26.17 -0.68 24.74
C ARG A 357 -25.05 -0.45 23.73
N PHE A 358 -24.61 0.80 23.57
CA PHE A 358 -23.50 1.14 22.70
C PHE A 358 -22.20 0.49 23.15
N ALA A 359 -21.86 0.56 24.44
CA ALA A 359 -20.67 -0.07 24.99
C ALA A 359 -20.67 -1.59 24.78
N HIS A 360 -21.83 -2.24 24.99
CA HIS A 360 -22.00 -3.66 24.74
C HIS A 360 -21.81 -4.02 23.24
N ALA A 361 -22.48 -3.30 22.35
CA ALA A 361 -22.36 -3.51 20.91
C ALA A 361 -20.93 -3.29 20.40
N ARG A 362 -20.27 -2.21 20.86
CA ARG A 362 -18.87 -1.90 20.55
C ARG A 362 -17.94 -3.03 21.00
N ASN A 363 -18.10 -3.53 22.22
CA ASN A 363 -17.29 -4.63 22.73
C ASN A 363 -17.54 -5.94 21.98
N ARG A 364 -18.79 -6.21 21.58
CA ARG A 364 -19.13 -7.35 20.73
C ARG A 364 -18.49 -7.23 19.34
N PHE A 365 -18.65 -6.09 18.69
CA PHE A 365 -18.05 -5.82 17.38
C PHE A 365 -16.52 -5.99 17.40
N ARG A 366 -15.83 -5.45 18.41
CA ARG A 366 -14.38 -5.68 18.58
C ARG A 366 -14.01 -7.17 18.66
N LYS A 367 -14.81 -7.98 19.34
CA LYS A 367 -14.59 -9.44 19.41
C LYS A 367 -14.82 -10.12 18.05
N VAL A 368 -15.84 -9.69 17.31
CA VAL A 368 -16.15 -10.21 15.96
C VAL A 368 -14.99 -9.93 15.00
N VAL A 369 -14.49 -8.68 14.95
CA VAL A 369 -13.33 -8.30 14.11
C VAL A 369 -12.09 -9.13 14.44
N VAL A 370 -11.78 -9.30 15.73
CA VAL A 370 -10.63 -10.12 16.16
C VAL A 370 -10.81 -11.58 15.79
N LYS A 371 -12.02 -12.13 15.93
CA LYS A 371 -12.37 -13.50 15.57
C LYS A 371 -12.22 -13.71 14.05
N ALA A 372 -12.81 -12.85 13.23
CA ALA A 372 -12.78 -12.97 11.77
C ALA A 372 -11.34 -12.94 11.25
N LYS A 373 -10.53 -11.98 11.72
CA LYS A 373 -9.10 -11.90 11.38
C LYS A 373 -8.32 -13.15 11.79
N ARG A 374 -8.59 -13.69 12.99
CA ARG A 374 -7.93 -14.90 13.48
C ARG A 374 -8.30 -16.12 12.64
N LEU A 375 -9.58 -16.31 12.34
CA LEU A 375 -10.05 -17.43 11.51
C LEU A 375 -9.45 -17.35 10.11
N TRP A 376 -9.42 -16.17 9.51
CA TRP A 376 -8.76 -15.95 8.22
C TRP A 376 -7.27 -16.32 8.27
N ALA A 377 -6.55 -15.84 9.29
CA ALA A 377 -5.13 -16.14 9.43
C ALA A 377 -4.87 -17.63 9.67
N GLN A 378 -5.72 -18.32 10.43
CA GLN A 378 -5.64 -19.76 10.66
C GLN A 378 -5.82 -20.54 9.35
N ARG A 379 -6.89 -20.25 8.59
CA ARG A 379 -7.12 -20.88 7.28
C ARG A 379 -5.95 -20.62 6.34
N LYS A 380 -5.46 -19.39 6.29
CA LYS A 380 -4.30 -19.03 5.45
C LYS A 380 -3.02 -19.76 5.81
N ILE A 381 -2.85 -20.19 7.07
CA ILE A 381 -1.71 -21.00 7.51
C ILE A 381 -1.95 -22.47 7.21
N GLU A 382 -3.18 -22.96 7.43
CA GLU A 382 -3.59 -24.35 7.16
C GLU A 382 -3.52 -24.68 5.65
N GLU A 383 -3.78 -23.69 4.79
CA GLU A 383 -3.71 -23.79 3.33
C GLU A 383 -2.28 -23.63 2.75
N LEU A 384 -1.23 -23.44 3.57
CA LEU A 384 0.13 -23.23 3.05
C LEU A 384 0.73 -24.53 2.52
N GLU A 385 1.08 -24.56 1.24
CA GLU A 385 1.72 -25.70 0.59
C GLU A 385 2.93 -25.30 -0.26
N GLY A 386 3.94 -26.19 -0.34
CA GLY A 386 5.11 -26.03 -1.21
C GLY A 386 5.81 -24.67 -1.07
N ASN A 387 5.85 -23.90 -2.16
CA ASN A 387 6.55 -22.61 -2.24
C ASN A 387 5.85 -21.47 -1.48
N ASP A 388 4.58 -21.63 -1.08
CA ASP A 388 3.85 -20.60 -0.34
C ASP A 388 4.43 -20.34 1.06
N ILE A 389 5.16 -21.31 1.61
CA ILE A 389 5.84 -21.22 2.90
C ILE A 389 6.87 -20.08 2.91
N PHE A 390 7.62 -19.89 1.82
CA PHE A 390 8.55 -18.77 1.68
C PHE A 390 7.82 -17.42 1.63
N GLY A 391 6.62 -17.41 1.05
CA GLY A 391 5.70 -16.27 1.11
C GLY A 391 5.28 -15.94 2.54
N ALA A 392 4.87 -16.95 3.30
CA ALA A 392 4.43 -16.83 4.69
C ALA A 392 5.55 -16.42 5.66
N MET A 393 6.80 -16.86 5.43
CA MET A 393 7.95 -16.39 6.20
C MET A 393 8.10 -14.87 6.15
N ARG A 394 7.77 -14.23 5.03
CA ARG A 394 7.80 -12.75 4.91
C ARG A 394 6.75 -12.07 5.79
N TRP A 395 5.69 -12.76 6.22
CA TRP A 395 4.69 -12.19 7.12
C TRP A 395 5.23 -11.98 8.54
N SER A 396 6.19 -12.81 8.98
CA SER A 396 6.79 -12.74 10.32
C SER A 396 7.89 -11.69 10.44
N GLU A 397 8.50 -11.29 9.32
CA GLU A 397 9.60 -10.30 9.30
C GLU A 397 9.15 -8.92 9.80
N GLY A 398 7.85 -8.61 9.73
CA GLY A 398 7.32 -7.33 10.20
C GLY A 398 7.95 -6.12 9.49
N ARG A 399 8.36 -6.29 8.22
CA ARG A 399 8.98 -5.22 7.43
C ARG A 399 7.99 -4.08 7.27
N ARG A 400 8.42 -2.87 7.64
CA ARG A 400 7.70 -1.65 7.32
C ARG A 400 7.89 -1.35 5.83
N LYS A 401 6.81 -1.18 5.07
CA LYS A 401 6.84 -0.64 3.71
C LYS A 401 6.34 0.81 3.76
N TYR A 402 7.24 1.77 3.68
CA TYR A 402 6.92 3.19 3.58
C TYR A 402 7.78 3.85 2.49
N ARG A 403 7.32 5.01 1.99
CA ARG A 403 8.07 5.84 1.03
C ARG A 403 9.36 6.33 1.70
N SER A 404 10.43 6.48 0.93
CA SER A 404 11.69 6.97 1.48
C SER A 404 11.54 8.43 1.98
N PRO A 405 12.16 8.77 3.12
CA PRO A 405 12.28 10.16 3.59
C PRO A 405 12.83 11.08 2.50
N PRO A 406 12.62 12.40 2.60
CA PRO A 406 13.51 13.37 1.95
C PRO A 406 14.98 13.00 2.19
N LEU A 407 15.80 12.99 1.15
CA LEU A 407 17.23 12.70 1.25
C LEU A 407 18.01 14.00 1.29
N ARG A 408 19.06 14.06 2.10
CA ARG A 408 20.04 15.14 2.02
C ARG A 408 21.18 14.67 1.12
N ASP A 409 21.49 15.50 0.14
CA ASP A 409 22.59 15.31 -0.78
C ASP A 409 23.92 15.78 -0.15
N THR A 410 25.06 15.48 -0.78
CA THR A 410 26.38 15.78 -0.23
C THR A 410 26.68 17.28 -0.12
N ASP A 411 25.99 18.09 -0.91
CA ASP A 411 26.01 19.55 -0.87
C ASP A 411 25.03 20.14 0.19
N GLY A 412 24.28 19.30 0.89
CA GLY A 412 23.27 19.69 1.86
C GLY A 412 21.88 19.96 1.26
N THR A 413 21.71 19.86 -0.06
CA THR A 413 20.43 20.06 -0.75
C THR A 413 19.45 18.97 -0.38
N LEU A 414 18.19 19.35 -0.13
CA LEU A 414 17.13 18.41 0.23
C LEU A 414 16.39 17.90 -1.01
N GLN A 415 16.47 16.59 -1.22
CA GLN A 415 15.86 15.88 -2.33
C GLN A 415 14.56 15.22 -1.88
N VAL A 416 13.44 15.78 -2.31
CA VAL A 416 12.09 15.34 -1.91
C VAL A 416 11.44 14.44 -2.96
N GLU A 417 11.63 14.77 -4.23
CA GLU A 417 11.02 14.07 -5.36
C GLU A 417 11.63 12.69 -5.59
N THR A 418 10.82 11.72 -6.00
CA THR A 418 11.28 10.34 -6.24
C THR A 418 12.41 10.27 -7.28
N SER A 419 12.29 11.02 -8.38
CA SER A 419 13.32 11.06 -9.43
C SER A 419 14.62 11.67 -8.92
N ALA A 420 14.55 12.81 -8.22
CA ALA A 420 15.70 13.48 -7.67
C ALA A 420 16.41 12.63 -6.58
N LYS A 421 15.64 11.93 -5.74
CA LYS A 421 16.17 10.94 -4.79
C LYS A 421 16.88 9.79 -5.50
N ALA A 422 16.28 9.24 -6.55
CA ALA A 422 16.87 8.15 -7.32
C ALA A 422 18.19 8.58 -7.98
N GLU A 423 18.22 9.76 -8.58
CA GLU A 423 19.42 10.32 -9.21
C GLU A 423 20.51 10.60 -8.17
N THR A 424 20.15 11.13 -7.01
CA THR A 424 21.09 11.37 -5.90
C THR A 424 21.69 10.06 -5.41
N LEU A 425 20.87 9.03 -5.17
CA LEU A 425 21.35 7.71 -4.77
C LEU A 425 22.24 7.09 -5.85
N ARG A 426 21.88 7.23 -7.13
CA ARG A 426 22.71 6.76 -8.24
C ARG A 426 24.05 7.45 -8.25
N ARG A 427 24.08 8.79 -8.25
CA ARG A 427 25.32 9.58 -8.29
C ARG A 427 26.23 9.29 -7.09
N VAL A 428 25.67 9.18 -5.89
CA VAL A 428 26.45 9.02 -4.64
C VAL A 428 26.88 7.57 -4.41
N LEU A 429 26.00 6.58 -4.63
CA LEU A 429 26.29 5.18 -4.34
C LEU A 429 26.88 4.41 -5.54
N LEU A 430 26.64 4.90 -6.75
CA LEU A 430 27.10 4.30 -8.02
C LEU A 430 27.78 5.38 -8.89
N PRO A 431 28.87 6.02 -8.40
CA PRO A 431 29.59 7.00 -9.20
C PRO A 431 30.09 6.33 -10.49
N PRO A 432 30.12 7.06 -11.62
CA PRO A 432 30.72 6.53 -12.84
C PRO A 432 32.16 6.09 -12.53
N PRO A 433 32.58 4.90 -13.03
CA PRO A 433 33.95 4.47 -12.86
C PRO A 433 34.89 5.51 -13.49
N LEU A 434 36.11 5.60 -12.97
CA LEU A 434 37.14 6.42 -13.61
C LEU A 434 37.24 6.01 -15.09
N PRO A 435 37.40 6.97 -16.02
CA PRO A 435 37.61 6.67 -17.42
C PRO A 435 38.69 5.60 -17.53
N ALA A 436 38.34 4.45 -18.09
CA ALA A 436 39.32 3.42 -18.34
C ALA A 436 40.22 3.90 -19.46
N ASP A 437 41.53 3.92 -19.23
CA ASP A 437 42.54 4.11 -20.28
C ASP A 437 42.60 2.82 -21.11
N LEU A 438 41.55 2.63 -21.92
CA LEU A 438 41.45 1.51 -22.85
C LEU A 438 42.19 1.91 -24.13
N PRO A 439 43.04 1.04 -24.69
CA PRO A 439 43.58 1.28 -26.02
C PRO A 439 42.41 1.44 -27.01
N HIS A 440 42.64 2.14 -28.11
CA HIS A 440 41.62 2.25 -29.15
C HIS A 440 41.25 0.85 -29.64
N ILE A 441 40.08 0.36 -29.21
CA ILE A 441 39.54 -0.92 -29.67
C ILE A 441 38.83 -0.64 -30.99
N ASP A 442 39.37 -1.16 -32.09
CA ASP A 442 38.64 -1.21 -33.36
C ASP A 442 37.64 -2.37 -33.31
N LEU A 443 36.36 -2.06 -33.11
CA LEU A 443 35.27 -3.04 -33.06
C LEU A 443 35.01 -3.72 -34.41
N ARG A 444 35.65 -3.27 -35.50
CA ARG A 444 35.56 -3.90 -36.82
C ARG A 444 36.64 -4.95 -37.04
N SER A 445 37.68 -4.94 -36.21
CA SER A 445 38.78 -5.89 -36.28
C SER A 445 38.60 -6.99 -35.24
N PRO A 446 38.77 -8.27 -35.60
CA PRO A 446 38.76 -9.35 -34.62
C PRO A 446 39.88 -9.15 -33.60
N LEU A 447 39.52 -8.99 -32.33
CA LEU A 447 40.44 -9.15 -31.21
C LEU A 447 40.87 -10.61 -31.05
N GLU A 448 41.98 -10.86 -30.36
CA GLU A 448 42.59 -12.19 -30.16
C GLU A 448 41.63 -13.26 -29.58
N HIS A 449 40.60 -12.82 -28.83
CA HIS A 449 39.56 -13.68 -28.26
C HIS A 449 38.19 -13.51 -28.93
N THR A 450 38.15 -12.93 -30.12
CA THR A 450 36.91 -12.82 -30.89
C THR A 450 36.51 -14.22 -31.33
N ILE A 451 35.39 -14.68 -30.78
CA ILE A 451 34.80 -15.94 -31.17
C ILE A 451 34.39 -15.80 -32.64
N ALA A 452 34.65 -16.83 -33.45
CA ALA A 452 34.24 -16.83 -34.84
C ALA A 452 32.73 -16.60 -34.94
N ASP A 453 32.34 -15.72 -35.87
CA ASP A 453 30.93 -15.44 -36.13
C ASP A 453 30.29 -16.66 -36.80
N HIS A 454 29.66 -17.49 -35.98
CA HIS A 454 28.95 -18.67 -36.44
C HIS A 454 27.49 -18.28 -36.72
N PRO A 455 26.91 -18.75 -37.84
CA PRO A 455 25.50 -18.56 -38.09
C PRO A 455 24.67 -19.05 -36.91
N LEU A 456 23.77 -18.20 -36.42
CA LEU A 456 22.83 -18.57 -35.35
C LEU A 456 22.07 -19.84 -35.76
N THR A 457 22.12 -20.85 -34.90
CA THR A 457 21.33 -22.07 -35.11
C THR A 457 19.86 -21.83 -34.75
N GLU A 458 18.95 -22.58 -35.38
CA GLU A 458 17.53 -22.53 -35.01
C GLU A 458 17.31 -22.84 -33.52
N HIS A 459 18.11 -23.76 -32.96
CA HIS A 459 18.04 -24.11 -31.54
C HIS A 459 18.44 -22.93 -30.64
N GLU A 460 19.49 -22.17 -30.99
CA GLU A 460 19.89 -20.98 -30.24
C GLU A 460 18.84 -19.89 -30.28
N VAL A 461 18.21 -19.68 -31.45
CA VAL A 461 17.09 -18.72 -31.59
C VAL A 461 15.89 -19.17 -30.77
N GLN A 462 15.52 -20.46 -30.84
CA GLN A 462 14.45 -21.05 -30.04
C GLN A 462 14.72 -20.86 -28.54
N LYS A 463 15.91 -21.24 -28.08
CA LYS A 463 16.34 -21.11 -26.69
C LYS A 463 16.29 -19.65 -26.22
N ALA A 464 16.81 -18.73 -27.01
CA ALA A 464 16.81 -17.30 -26.69
C ALA A 464 15.39 -16.74 -26.55
N LEU A 465 14.45 -17.21 -27.37
CA LEU A 465 13.07 -16.74 -27.38
C LEU A 465 12.20 -17.37 -26.29
N PHE A 466 12.39 -18.65 -25.99
CA PHE A 466 11.43 -19.46 -25.23
C PHE A 466 11.93 -19.96 -23.86
N ASP A 467 13.24 -20.03 -23.61
CA ASP A 467 13.80 -20.42 -22.29
C ASP A 467 13.83 -19.25 -21.29
N GLN A 468 13.39 -18.06 -21.71
CA GLN A 468 13.31 -16.91 -20.82
C GLN A 468 12.25 -17.14 -19.75
N ASN A 469 12.59 -16.84 -18.49
CA ASN A 469 11.64 -16.95 -17.40
C ASN A 469 10.40 -16.06 -17.68
N PRO A 470 9.19 -16.64 -17.81
CA PRO A 470 7.99 -15.90 -18.17
C PRO A 470 7.56 -14.87 -17.10
N ASN A 471 8.12 -14.98 -15.88
CA ASN A 471 7.84 -14.06 -14.78
C ASN A 471 8.82 -12.88 -14.67
N LYS A 472 9.68 -12.65 -15.67
CA LYS A 472 10.49 -11.43 -15.72
C LYS A 472 9.57 -10.21 -15.85
N ALA A 473 9.96 -9.11 -15.22
CA ALA A 473 9.20 -7.87 -15.29
C ALA A 473 9.18 -7.36 -16.75
N PRO A 474 8.02 -6.91 -17.26
CA PRO A 474 7.94 -6.30 -18.58
C PRO A 474 8.80 -5.03 -18.64
N GLY A 475 9.31 -4.74 -19.82
CA GLY A 475 10.10 -3.54 -20.10
C GLY A 475 9.25 -2.27 -20.18
N PRO A 476 9.82 -1.15 -20.64
CA PRO A 476 9.08 0.08 -20.93
C PRO A 476 7.93 -0.09 -21.94
N ASP A 477 7.96 -1.16 -22.72
CA ASP A 477 6.94 -1.60 -23.67
C ASP A 477 5.72 -2.28 -23.00
N GLU A 478 5.75 -2.52 -21.68
CA GLU A 478 4.69 -3.26 -20.97
C GLU A 478 4.49 -4.71 -21.45
N VAL A 479 5.36 -5.25 -22.31
CA VAL A 479 5.24 -6.62 -22.86
C VAL A 479 6.13 -7.57 -22.06
N GLY A 480 5.51 -8.51 -21.36
CA GLY A 480 6.21 -9.56 -20.63
C GLY A 480 6.46 -10.80 -21.47
N PHE A 481 7.38 -11.66 -21.00
CA PHE A 481 7.70 -12.91 -21.69
C PHE A 481 6.54 -13.91 -21.72
N LEU A 482 5.60 -13.82 -20.77
CA LEU A 482 4.41 -14.66 -20.71
C LEU A 482 3.47 -14.40 -21.89
N THR A 483 3.35 -13.13 -22.31
CA THR A 483 2.51 -12.72 -23.45
C THR A 483 3.27 -12.69 -24.78
N ALA A 484 4.59 -12.56 -24.76
CA ALA A 484 5.42 -12.62 -25.96
C ALA A 484 5.54 -14.05 -26.55
N HIS A 485 5.45 -15.08 -25.72
CA HIS A 485 5.59 -16.50 -26.12
C HIS A 485 4.56 -16.89 -27.19
N PRO A 486 3.24 -16.69 -27.00
CA PRO A 486 2.22 -17.05 -27.99
C PRO A 486 2.34 -16.28 -29.32
N THR A 487 2.68 -14.98 -29.27
CA THR A 487 2.85 -14.14 -30.48
C THR A 487 4.09 -14.51 -31.28
N LYS A 488 5.19 -14.87 -30.60
CA LYS A 488 6.44 -15.34 -31.25
C LYS A 488 6.22 -16.66 -32.00
N THR A 489 5.52 -17.61 -31.38
CA THR A 489 5.15 -18.88 -32.02
C THR A 489 4.32 -18.66 -33.28
N LEU A 490 3.45 -17.65 -33.28
CA LEU A 490 2.59 -17.32 -34.41
C LEU A 490 3.35 -16.73 -35.61
N ALA A 491 4.23 -15.77 -35.33
CA ALA A 491 5.06 -15.13 -36.36
C ALA A 491 5.96 -16.16 -37.06
N LEU A 492 6.52 -17.12 -36.30
CA LEU A 492 7.35 -18.20 -36.84
C LEU A 492 6.53 -19.20 -37.68
N ARG A 493 5.31 -19.55 -37.28
CA ARG A 493 4.43 -20.46 -38.07
C ARG A 493 4.03 -19.89 -39.43
N LYS A 494 3.77 -18.58 -39.54
CA LYS A 494 3.42 -17.96 -40.83
C LYS A 494 4.59 -17.92 -41.81
N ARG A 495 5.83 -17.73 -41.34
CA ARG A 495 7.02 -17.76 -42.21
C ARG A 495 7.18 -19.12 -42.89
N CYS A 496 6.94 -20.22 -42.17
CA CYS A 496 6.98 -21.54 -42.76
C CYS A 496 5.82 -21.83 -43.74
N HIS A 497 4.67 -21.18 -43.59
CA HIS A 497 3.56 -21.31 -44.54
C HIS A 497 3.75 -20.49 -45.84
N PHE A 498 4.55 -19.42 -45.82
CA PHE A 498 4.88 -18.63 -47.02
C PHE A 498 6.08 -19.17 -47.80
N GLN A 499 6.93 -20.00 -47.18
CA GLN A 499 8.10 -20.63 -47.82
C GLN A 499 7.79 -22.01 -48.47
N ASP A 500 6.55 -22.26 -48.89
CA ASP A 500 6.19 -23.53 -49.56
C ASP A 500 6.66 -23.58 -51.04
N HIS A 501 7.97 -23.45 -51.20
CA HIS A 501 8.77 -24.04 -52.26
C HIS A 501 9.94 -24.80 -51.61
N GLY A 502 9.63 -25.84 -50.81
CA GLY A 502 10.54 -26.95 -50.56
C GLY A 502 11.25 -27.07 -49.21
N GLN A 503 11.00 -26.22 -48.21
CA GLN A 503 11.54 -26.44 -46.85
C GLN A 503 10.41 -26.78 -45.85
N ARG A 504 10.47 -27.99 -45.27
CA ARG A 504 9.51 -28.47 -44.25
C ARG A 504 9.55 -27.58 -43.01
N CYS A 505 8.39 -27.22 -42.47
CA CYS A 505 8.25 -26.65 -41.11
C CYS A 505 9.10 -27.46 -40.11
N PRO A 506 9.91 -26.80 -39.26
CA PRO A 506 10.61 -27.48 -38.17
C PRO A 506 9.61 -28.26 -37.29
N PRO A 507 9.89 -29.52 -36.92
CA PRO A 507 8.93 -30.39 -36.23
C PRO A 507 8.34 -29.79 -34.94
N TRP A 508 9.11 -28.98 -34.22
CA TRP A 508 8.72 -28.34 -32.96
C TRP A 508 7.65 -27.24 -33.14
N LEU A 509 7.53 -26.62 -34.32
CA LEU A 509 6.44 -25.69 -34.63
C LEU A 509 5.09 -26.41 -34.77
N ALA A 510 5.09 -27.70 -35.11
CA ALA A 510 3.90 -28.54 -35.24
C ALA A 510 3.47 -29.20 -33.91
N SER A 511 4.34 -29.25 -32.89
CA SER A 511 4.13 -30.08 -31.70
C SER A 511 4.51 -29.40 -30.39
N GLU A 512 3.74 -28.40 -29.95
CA GLU A 512 3.71 -28.04 -28.52
C GLU A 512 2.29 -27.60 -28.10
N PRO A 513 1.66 -28.29 -27.13
CA PRO A 513 0.84 -27.62 -26.14
C PRO A 513 1.77 -26.95 -25.13
N LEU A 514 1.71 -25.62 -25.01
CA LEU A 514 2.41 -24.88 -23.97
C LEU A 514 2.00 -25.39 -22.57
N PRO A 515 2.89 -25.34 -21.56
CA PRO A 515 2.62 -25.86 -20.24
C PRO A 515 1.41 -25.15 -19.64
N ALA A 516 0.41 -25.93 -19.22
CA ALA A 516 -0.72 -25.43 -18.46
C ALA A 516 -0.18 -24.68 -17.24
N GLY A 517 -0.27 -23.35 -17.27
CA GLY A 517 -0.07 -22.54 -16.08
C GLY A 517 -1.02 -23.07 -15.01
N ASN A 518 -0.50 -23.35 -13.82
CA ASN A 518 -1.29 -23.79 -12.66
C ASN A 518 -2.52 -22.88 -12.52
N ALA A 519 -3.66 -23.35 -13.02
CA ALA A 519 -4.96 -22.74 -12.84
C ALA A 519 -5.37 -22.99 -11.40
N GLY A 520 -4.93 -22.11 -10.50
CA GLY A 520 -5.52 -21.98 -9.18
C GLY A 520 -6.99 -21.64 -9.38
N SER A 521 -7.87 -22.58 -9.04
CA SER A 521 -9.29 -22.55 -9.36
C SER A 521 -9.96 -21.24 -8.94
N ALA A 522 -10.50 -20.51 -9.91
CA ALA A 522 -11.66 -19.69 -9.66
C ALA A 522 -12.86 -20.64 -9.45
N LYS A 523 -13.34 -20.75 -8.21
CA LYS A 523 -14.67 -21.29 -7.94
C LYS A 523 -15.52 -20.18 -7.36
N ASP A 524 -16.31 -19.59 -8.23
CA ASP A 524 -17.60 -19.00 -7.89
C ASP A 524 -18.46 -20.07 -7.22
N VAL A 525 -19.04 -19.76 -6.06
CA VAL A 525 -20.05 -20.63 -5.42
C VAL A 525 -21.26 -19.78 -5.06
N HIS A 526 -22.21 -19.78 -6.00
CA HIS A 526 -23.64 -19.58 -5.71
C HIS A 526 -24.30 -20.96 -5.53
N GLY A 527 -25.27 -21.03 -4.62
CA GLY A 527 -26.28 -22.11 -4.60
C GLY A 527 -26.22 -23.06 -3.40
N ALA A 528 -27.14 -22.85 -2.46
CA ALA A 528 -27.53 -23.80 -1.41
C ALA A 528 -28.16 -25.08 -2.04
N ARG A 529 -28.19 -26.27 -1.42
CA ARG A 529 -29.00 -26.71 -0.26
C ARG A 529 -28.77 -28.24 0.00
N PRO A 530 -29.43 -28.94 0.95
CA PRO A 530 -28.77 -29.72 2.00
C PRO A 530 -28.95 -31.25 1.92
N GLY A 531 -28.18 -32.00 2.72
CA GLY A 531 -28.57 -33.37 3.08
C GLY A 531 -27.51 -34.20 3.81
N ILE A 532 -27.90 -34.71 4.99
CA ILE A 532 -27.54 -36.01 5.59
C ILE A 532 -26.07 -36.11 6.08
N GLY A 533 -25.71 -36.29 7.36
CA GLY A 533 -26.33 -36.99 8.49
C GLY A 533 -25.47 -38.20 8.86
N PHE A 534 -24.91 -38.23 10.09
CA PHE A 534 -24.37 -39.37 10.91
C PHE A 534 -23.02 -39.08 11.63
N PRO A 535 -22.72 -39.71 12.79
CA PRO A 535 -22.33 -38.99 14.01
C PRO A 535 -21.03 -39.50 14.66
N GLY A 536 -20.61 -38.83 15.74
CA GLY A 536 -19.83 -39.48 16.81
C GLY A 536 -18.38 -39.01 16.93
N PHE A 537 -18.08 -38.20 17.94
CA PHE A 537 -17.56 -38.70 19.23
C PHE A 537 -17.22 -37.49 20.11
N ARG A 538 -17.96 -37.35 21.22
CA ARG A 538 -17.65 -36.40 22.29
C ARG A 538 -16.62 -37.03 23.22
N ARG A 539 -15.56 -36.29 23.55
CA ARG A 539 -14.85 -36.43 24.83
C ARG A 539 -14.57 -35.04 25.40
N THR A 540 -15.30 -34.71 26.46
CA THR A 540 -15.05 -33.58 27.36
C THR A 540 -14.27 -34.07 28.58
N PRO A 541 -13.26 -33.33 29.07
CA PRO A 541 -12.82 -33.45 30.46
C PRO A 541 -13.43 -32.33 31.34
N LYS A 542 -13.89 -32.74 32.53
CA LYS A 542 -14.40 -31.90 33.63
C LYS A 542 -13.28 -31.10 34.34
N PRO A 543 -13.60 -30.04 35.11
CA PRO A 543 -12.64 -29.07 35.65
C PRO A 543 -12.08 -29.44 37.03
N ILE A 544 -10.86 -28.98 37.33
CA ILE A 544 -10.25 -29.00 38.66
C ILE A 544 -10.47 -27.62 39.33
N PRO A 545 -10.88 -27.52 40.62
CA PRO A 545 -11.20 -26.27 41.28
C PRO A 545 -10.00 -25.63 42.02
N GLY A 546 -9.95 -24.29 42.03
CA GLY A 546 -9.24 -23.51 43.05
C GLY A 546 -8.03 -22.67 42.59
N ILE A 547 -8.26 -21.53 41.92
CA ILE A 547 -7.31 -20.37 41.86
C ILE A 547 -8.12 -19.06 41.74
N PRO A 548 -7.86 -18.02 42.56
CA PRO A 548 -8.69 -16.81 42.64
C PRO A 548 -8.50 -15.85 41.45
N ARG A 549 -9.60 -15.17 41.07
CA ARG A 549 -9.69 -14.19 39.98
C ARG A 549 -8.84 -12.94 40.26
N LYS A 550 -7.86 -12.63 39.40
CA LYS A 550 -7.26 -11.29 39.26
C LYS A 550 -7.39 -10.75 37.83
N ARG A 551 -7.47 -9.42 37.75
CA ARG A 551 -7.96 -8.53 36.68
C ARG A 551 -7.40 -8.80 35.25
N ASN A 552 -8.28 -8.59 34.26
CA ASN A 552 -8.04 -8.68 32.82
C ASN A 552 -6.85 -7.81 32.33
N GLN A 553 -5.78 -8.46 31.90
CA GLN A 553 -4.84 -7.93 30.89
C GLN A 553 -5.04 -8.73 29.60
N TYR A 554 -5.27 -8.04 28.48
CA TYR A 554 -5.39 -8.65 27.17
C TYR A 554 -4.00 -9.14 26.72
N PHE A 555 -3.81 -10.46 26.64
CA PHE A 555 -2.59 -11.07 26.11
C PHE A 555 -2.85 -11.61 24.71
N ASP A 556 -2.15 -11.06 23.71
CA ASP A 556 -2.02 -11.68 22.39
C ASP A 556 -1.13 -12.94 22.50
N LYS A 557 -1.56 -14.04 21.87
CA LYS A 557 -0.79 -15.30 21.79
C LYS A 557 0.05 -15.33 20.52
N PHE A 558 1.24 -15.90 20.60
CA PHE A 558 2.19 -16.02 19.50
C PHE A 558 2.28 -17.46 18.97
N VAL A 559 2.75 -17.59 17.74
CA VAL A 559 3.21 -18.82 17.10
C VAL A 559 4.71 -18.68 16.91
N ILE A 560 5.51 -19.58 17.49
CA ILE A 560 6.96 -19.64 17.31
C ILE A 560 7.29 -20.96 16.61
N CYS A 561 8.13 -20.90 15.58
CA CYS A 561 8.73 -22.09 14.97
C CYS A 561 9.99 -22.44 15.77
N GLY A 562 9.96 -23.58 16.46
CA GLY A 562 11.14 -24.14 17.14
C GLY A 562 11.74 -25.25 16.29
N TYR A 563 13.02 -25.13 15.94
CA TYR A 563 13.79 -26.21 15.34
C TYR A 563 14.46 -27.02 16.45
N SER A 564 14.17 -28.32 16.52
CA SER A 564 14.90 -29.25 17.38
C SER A 564 15.86 -30.05 16.50
N PRO A 565 17.19 -29.97 16.69
CA PRO A 565 18.14 -30.73 15.89
C PRO A 565 17.91 -32.23 16.10
N GLY A 566 17.42 -32.93 15.06
CA GLY A 566 17.23 -34.38 15.07
C GLY A 566 15.84 -34.90 14.69
N SER A 567 14.83 -34.05 14.48
CA SER A 567 13.47 -34.50 14.07
C SER A 567 13.06 -33.94 12.71
N ARG A 568 12.63 -34.80 11.77
CA ARG A 568 12.09 -34.42 10.44
C ARG A 568 10.69 -33.79 10.46
N ASN A 569 10.16 -33.42 11.64
CA ASN A 569 8.81 -32.85 11.79
C ASN A 569 8.87 -31.43 12.38
N PHE A 570 8.31 -30.46 11.67
CA PHE A 570 8.04 -29.12 12.21
C PHE A 570 6.81 -29.19 13.12
N ARG A 571 6.94 -28.77 14.38
CA ARG A 571 5.81 -28.61 15.30
C ARG A 571 5.54 -27.14 15.56
N TRP A 572 4.34 -26.70 15.21
CA TRP A 572 3.83 -25.39 15.60
C TRP A 572 3.29 -25.45 17.03
N VAL A 573 3.89 -24.67 17.94
CA VAL A 573 3.42 -24.60 19.33
C VAL A 573 2.80 -23.23 19.61
N VAL A 574 1.54 -23.22 20.07
CA VAL A 574 0.82 -22.02 20.52
C VAL A 574 1.01 -21.87 22.02
N MET A 575 2.00 -21.10 22.46
CA MET A 575 2.27 -20.92 23.89
C MET A 575 1.50 -19.74 24.52
N ARG A 576 1.23 -19.85 25.83
CA ARG A 576 0.80 -18.74 26.69
C ARG A 576 2.03 -18.18 27.43
N LYS A 577 1.97 -16.90 27.82
CA LYS A 577 3.09 -16.15 28.43
C LYS A 577 3.79 -16.74 29.69
N PRO A 578 3.24 -17.67 30.50
CA PRO A 578 3.99 -18.15 31.68
C PRO A 578 5.13 -19.14 31.37
N GLU A 579 5.24 -19.68 30.16
CA GLU A 579 6.14 -20.81 29.86
C GLU A 579 7.52 -20.40 29.29
N LEU A 580 7.88 -19.11 29.32
CA LEU A 580 9.15 -18.60 28.77
C LEU A 580 10.37 -18.75 29.69
N SER A 581 10.26 -19.37 30.88
CA SER A 581 11.39 -19.45 31.83
C SER A 581 12.23 -20.73 31.75
N TRP A 582 12.03 -21.61 30.75
CA TRP A 582 12.73 -22.91 30.66
C TRP A 582 13.52 -23.15 29.37
N ALA A 583 13.84 -22.10 28.60
CA ALA A 583 14.63 -22.21 27.37
C ALA A 583 15.84 -21.25 27.30
N ALA A 584 16.35 -20.81 28.45
CA ALA A 584 17.58 -20.03 28.54
C ALA A 584 18.71 -20.92 29.08
N HIS A 585 19.14 -21.94 28.33
CA HIS A 585 20.43 -22.65 28.51
C HIS A 585 20.71 -23.54 27.28
N VAL A 586 21.15 -22.94 26.16
CA VAL A 586 21.91 -23.67 25.13
C VAL A 586 23.09 -22.81 24.73
N ARG A 587 24.28 -23.39 24.90
CA ARG A 587 25.61 -22.78 24.86
C ARG A 587 25.99 -22.28 23.47
N THR A 588 26.74 -21.18 23.48
CA THR A 588 27.60 -20.69 22.40
C THR A 588 28.61 -21.76 21.95
N CYS A 589 28.61 -22.11 20.68
CA CYS A 589 29.77 -22.70 20.00
C CYS A 589 30.20 -21.75 18.87
N GLY A 590 31.41 -21.22 19.01
CA GLY A 590 32.02 -20.33 18.04
C GLY A 590 32.49 -21.08 16.80
N ILE A 591 32.42 -20.40 15.66
CA ILE A 591 33.15 -20.77 14.45
C ILE A 591 34.04 -19.58 14.10
N ARG A 592 35.36 -19.81 14.19
CA ARG A 592 36.42 -18.90 13.75
C ARG A 592 36.41 -18.83 12.22
N ASN A 593 36.62 -17.62 11.72
CA ASN A 593 36.67 -17.26 10.30
C ASN A 593 38.12 -17.41 9.80
N PRO A 594 38.45 -18.30 8.83
CA PRO A 594 39.83 -18.51 8.42
C PRO A 594 40.09 -17.99 7.00
N TRP A 595 39.87 -16.71 6.72
CA TRP A 595 40.37 -16.07 5.47
C TRP A 595 40.62 -14.57 5.69
N ARG A 596 41.82 -14.25 6.18
CA ARG A 596 42.50 -12.96 6.02
C ARG A 596 44.01 -13.23 6.02
N ASN A 597 44.61 -13.17 4.83
CA ASN A 597 45.94 -12.61 4.64
C ASN A 597 45.75 -11.28 3.92
#